data_AF-A0A2C6AS16-F1
#
_entry.id   AF-A0A2C6AS16-F1
#
_cell.length_a   1.000
_cell.length_b   1.000
_cell.length_c   1.000
_cell.angle_alpha   90.00
_cell.angle_beta   90.00
_cell.angle_gamma   90.00
#
_symmetry.space_group_name_H-M   'P 1'
#
loop_
_entity.id
_entity.type
_entity.pdbx_description
1 polymer ?
#
loop_
_entity_poly.entity_id
_entity_poly.type
_entity_poly.pdbx_seq_one_letter_code
_entity_poly.pdbx_strand_id
1 'polypeptide(L)'
;MKKIFIFFMLLFLLVSCGSEKEETQKQKNIEYTFTPTDETSVKLQGKVPLDFVNGEMPSVDYLKKVATQIMEDNPKYENFFIYFTFPFVEYHEKASSDTSLYYLASKLKEDSDFDISPMYSNLEFTKLTFNENVIGHLGINKLSTIAPIVVGTPINDIISKLGTPTKMDDGEHKDNCMYYIVNDNRQMIGILYLYVKDNQVSDVSFYSPIIQYSKSELTDIKSYIMGSKKYESLKIKELTDIYN
;
A
#
# COMPACT_ATOMS: atom_id res chain seq x y z
N MET A 1 17.08 40.55 -67.96
CA MET A 1 15.82 40.54 -67.19
C MET A 1 15.22 39.14 -67.20
N LYS A 2 15.55 38.29 -66.23
CA LYS A 2 15.01 36.91 -66.07
C LYS A 2 15.54 36.24 -64.78
N LYS A 3 15.57 36.93 -63.63
CA LYS A 3 16.06 36.32 -62.36
C LYS A 3 15.36 36.81 -61.07
N ILE A 4 14.17 37.39 -61.16
CA ILE A 4 13.47 37.92 -59.95
C ILE A 4 12.13 37.20 -59.67
N PHE A 5 11.68 36.27 -60.52
CA PHE A 5 10.33 35.68 -60.40
C PHE A 5 10.26 34.33 -59.67
N ILE A 6 11.35 33.81 -59.09
CA ILE A 6 11.35 32.51 -58.41
C ILE A 6 11.42 32.64 -56.87
N PHE A 7 11.64 33.86 -56.34
CA PHE A 7 11.77 34.04 -54.89
C PHE A 7 10.42 34.19 -54.15
N PHE A 8 9.33 34.51 -54.87
CA PHE A 8 8.02 34.76 -54.23
C PHE A 8 7.10 33.54 -54.15
N MET A 9 7.43 32.41 -54.79
CA MET A 9 6.62 31.19 -54.70
C MET A 9 7.08 30.22 -53.60
N LEU A 10 8.28 30.40 -53.04
CA LEU A 10 8.79 29.60 -51.92
C LEU A 10 8.41 30.15 -50.54
N LEU A 11 7.95 31.42 -50.45
CA LEU A 11 7.55 32.00 -49.17
C LEU A 11 6.16 31.55 -48.68
N PHE A 12 5.33 30.98 -49.56
CA PHE A 12 4.00 30.46 -49.18
C PHE A 12 4.01 28.98 -48.75
N LEU A 13 5.14 28.28 -48.85
CA LEU A 13 5.27 26.88 -48.39
C LEU A 13 5.77 26.77 -46.94
N LEU A 14 6.05 27.89 -46.26
CA LEU A 14 6.49 27.91 -44.85
C LEU A 14 5.42 28.47 -43.88
N VAL A 15 4.21 28.76 -44.36
CA VAL A 15 3.05 29.14 -43.52
C VAL A 15 2.04 27.98 -43.44
N SER A 16 2.55 26.78 -43.26
CA SER A 16 1.83 25.73 -42.55
C SER A 16 2.66 25.36 -41.33
N CYS A 17 2.74 26.30 -40.39
CA CYS A 17 2.87 25.94 -38.98
C CYS A 17 1.62 25.13 -38.64
N GLY A 18 1.66 23.83 -38.93
CA GLY A 18 1.05 22.88 -38.03
C GLY A 18 1.76 23.07 -36.71
N SER A 19 1.21 23.93 -35.85
CA SER A 19 1.47 23.81 -34.44
C SER A 19 0.86 22.45 -34.06
N GLU A 20 1.66 21.39 -34.18
CA GLU A 20 1.58 20.34 -33.18
C GLU A 20 1.59 21.10 -31.87
N LYS A 21 0.44 21.08 -31.17
CA LYS A 21 0.44 21.45 -29.77
C LYS A 21 1.45 20.50 -29.16
N GLU A 22 2.67 20.97 -28.95
CA GLU A 22 3.47 20.46 -27.86
C GLU A 22 2.52 20.53 -26.66
N GLU A 23 1.99 19.36 -26.28
CA GLU A 23 1.39 19.21 -24.97
C GLU A 23 2.51 19.58 -24.03
N THR A 24 2.50 20.84 -23.60
CA THR A 24 3.28 21.32 -22.47
C THR A 24 3.06 20.27 -21.40
N GLN A 25 4.05 19.41 -21.19
CA GLN A 25 3.99 18.38 -20.17
C GLN A 25 3.84 19.17 -18.88
N LYS A 26 2.61 19.26 -18.36
CA LYS A 26 2.34 19.97 -17.13
C LYS A 26 3.29 19.40 -16.10
N GLN A 27 4.13 20.27 -15.54
CA GLN A 27 5.12 19.86 -14.55
C GLN A 27 4.37 19.12 -13.45
N LYS A 28 4.65 17.81 -13.31
CA LYS A 28 4.00 17.03 -12.27
C LYS A 28 4.51 17.55 -10.93
N ASN A 29 3.63 18.17 -10.15
CA ASN A 29 3.97 18.62 -8.80
C ASN A 29 4.13 17.42 -7.84
N ILE A 30 3.57 16.26 -8.20
CA ILE A 30 3.69 15.00 -7.48
C ILE A 30 4.04 13.89 -8.47
N GLU A 31 5.05 13.09 -8.16
CA GLU A 31 5.42 11.94 -8.97
C GLU A 31 4.47 10.76 -8.70
N TYR A 32 3.76 10.31 -9.73
CA TYR A 32 2.86 9.16 -9.68
C TYR A 32 2.75 8.49 -11.05
N THR A 33 2.42 7.20 -11.02
CA THR A 33 2.01 6.43 -12.21
C THR A 33 0.51 6.21 -12.16
N PHE A 34 -0.19 6.59 -13.23
CA PHE A 34 -1.63 6.35 -13.39
C PHE A 34 -1.85 5.44 -14.59
N THR A 35 -2.59 4.35 -14.39
CA THR A 35 -2.93 3.38 -15.42
C THR A 35 -4.45 3.37 -15.61
N PRO A 36 -4.98 3.90 -16.73
CA PRO A 36 -6.40 3.79 -17.05
C PRO A 36 -6.86 2.33 -17.12
N THR A 37 -8.07 2.07 -16.63
CA THR A 37 -8.70 0.73 -16.63
C THR A 37 -10.08 0.73 -17.29
N ASP A 38 -10.76 1.88 -17.35
CA ASP A 38 -11.99 2.06 -18.12
C ASP A 38 -12.11 3.54 -18.53
N GLU A 39 -12.48 3.76 -19.80
CA GLU A 39 -12.62 5.07 -20.41
C GLU A 39 -13.92 5.09 -21.23
N THR A 40 -14.84 5.99 -20.88
CA THR A 40 -16.06 6.25 -21.65
C THR A 40 -16.10 7.70 -22.10
N SER A 41 -17.13 8.12 -22.83
CA SER A 41 -17.26 9.52 -23.27
C SER A 41 -17.31 10.55 -22.13
N VAL A 42 -17.60 10.14 -20.88
CA VAL A 42 -17.75 11.04 -19.72
C VAL A 42 -17.02 10.57 -18.46
N LYS A 43 -16.41 9.39 -18.46
CA LYS A 43 -15.83 8.75 -17.27
C LYS A 43 -14.39 8.33 -17.52
N LEU A 44 -13.52 8.62 -16.54
CA LEU A 44 -12.18 8.06 -16.43
C LEU A 44 -12.05 7.23 -15.16
N GLN A 45 -11.60 5.99 -15.32
CA GLN A 45 -11.30 5.10 -14.21
C GLN A 45 -9.88 4.55 -14.35
N GLY A 46 -9.14 4.45 -13.25
CA GLY A 46 -7.78 3.91 -13.30
C GLY A 46 -7.18 3.62 -11.95
N LYS A 47 -5.93 3.13 -11.98
CA LYS A 47 -5.18 2.71 -10.79
C LYS A 47 -3.94 3.58 -10.60
N VAL A 48 -3.63 3.91 -9.35
CA VAL A 48 -2.38 4.55 -8.90
C VAL A 48 -1.73 3.65 -7.86
N PRO A 49 -0.59 3.00 -8.17
CA PRO A 49 0.21 2.31 -7.17
C PRO A 49 0.70 3.30 -6.11
N LEU A 50 0.45 2.97 -4.85
CA LEU A 50 1.01 3.69 -3.72
C LEU A 50 2.37 3.12 -3.36
N ASP A 51 3.27 4.02 -2.98
CA ASP A 51 4.47 3.68 -2.24
C ASP A 51 4.49 4.52 -0.96
N PHE A 52 5.36 4.17 -0.02
CA PHE A 52 5.54 4.96 1.19
C PHE A 52 6.11 6.33 0.87
N VAL A 53 5.57 7.35 1.52
CA VAL A 53 6.11 8.71 1.47
C VAL A 53 6.74 8.97 2.84
N ASN A 54 8.07 9.12 2.87
CA ASN A 54 8.84 9.28 4.11
C ASN A 54 8.62 8.15 5.15
N GLY A 55 8.41 6.91 4.67
CA GLY A 55 8.21 5.74 5.53
C GLY A 55 6.80 5.60 6.12
N GLU A 56 5.87 6.47 5.73
CA GLU A 56 4.46 6.44 6.13
C GLU A 56 3.54 6.22 4.93
N MET A 57 2.30 5.78 5.21
CA MET A 57 1.25 5.77 4.19
C MET A 57 0.97 7.19 3.71
N PRO A 58 0.76 7.40 2.41
CA PRO A 58 0.31 8.68 1.90
C PRO A 58 -0.98 9.14 2.59
N SER A 59 -1.01 10.40 3.02
CA SER A 59 -2.18 10.97 3.69
C SER A 59 -3.35 11.15 2.71
N VAL A 60 -4.57 11.26 3.25
CA VAL A 60 -5.77 11.56 2.44
C VAL A 60 -5.58 12.83 1.60
N ASP A 61 -4.95 13.88 2.16
CA ASP A 61 -4.65 15.11 1.42
C ASP A 61 -3.66 14.89 0.26
N TYR A 62 -2.69 13.99 0.42
CA TYR A 62 -1.80 13.60 -0.67
C TYR A 62 -2.57 12.89 -1.78
N LEU A 63 -3.44 11.93 -1.41
CA LEU A 63 -4.27 11.20 -2.37
C LEU A 63 -5.18 12.15 -3.15
N LYS A 64 -5.80 13.13 -2.47
CA LYS A 64 -6.61 14.18 -3.12
C LYS A 64 -5.79 14.97 -4.13
N LYS A 65 -4.58 15.43 -3.78
CA LYS A 65 -3.73 16.18 -4.71
C LYS A 65 -3.38 15.38 -5.97
N VAL A 66 -3.06 14.09 -5.82
CA VAL A 66 -2.82 13.20 -6.97
C VAL A 66 -4.08 13.08 -7.84
N ALA A 67 -5.24 12.86 -7.22
CA ALA A 67 -6.51 12.74 -7.92
C ALA A 67 -6.90 14.03 -8.68
N THR A 68 -6.73 15.20 -8.05
CA THR A 68 -6.92 16.51 -8.67
C THR A 68 -6.00 16.69 -9.87
N GLN A 69 -4.73 16.32 -9.75
CA GLN A 69 -3.78 16.44 -10.85
C GLN A 69 -4.18 15.55 -12.04
N ILE A 70 -4.61 14.30 -11.78
CA ILE A 70 -5.12 13.39 -12.84
C ILE A 70 -6.33 14.00 -13.57
N MET A 71 -7.25 14.63 -12.83
CA MET A 71 -8.40 15.33 -13.41
C MET A 71 -7.97 16.52 -14.28
N GLU A 72 -7.05 17.36 -13.80
CA GLU A 72 -6.54 18.52 -14.54
C GLU A 72 -5.76 18.13 -15.80
N ASP A 73 -5.13 16.97 -15.80
CA ASP A 73 -4.42 16.39 -16.95
C ASP A 73 -5.40 15.75 -17.96
N ASN A 74 -6.65 15.46 -17.54
CA ASN A 74 -7.66 14.79 -18.37
C ASN A 74 -9.02 15.54 -18.39
N PRO A 75 -9.06 16.82 -18.84
CA PRO A 75 -10.23 17.69 -18.68
C PRO A 75 -11.46 17.30 -19.53
N LYS A 76 -11.33 16.32 -20.43
CA LYS A 76 -12.43 15.82 -21.28
C LYS A 76 -13.44 14.94 -20.53
N TYR A 77 -13.08 14.42 -19.36
CA TYR A 77 -13.95 13.56 -18.56
C TYR A 77 -14.66 14.36 -17.46
N GLU A 78 -15.87 13.95 -17.12
CA GLU A 78 -16.69 14.61 -16.10
C GLU A 78 -16.71 13.85 -14.78
N ASN A 79 -16.51 12.52 -14.83
CA ASN A 79 -16.54 11.64 -13.67
C ASN A 79 -15.21 10.89 -13.55
N PHE A 80 -14.66 10.84 -12.34
CA PHE A 80 -13.36 10.25 -12.06
C PHE A 80 -13.46 9.20 -10.95
N PHE A 81 -12.87 8.04 -11.18
CA PHE A 81 -12.77 6.94 -10.22
C PHE A 81 -11.33 6.43 -10.18
N ILE A 82 -10.57 6.85 -9.18
CA ILE A 82 -9.12 6.61 -9.07
C ILE A 82 -8.87 5.67 -7.90
N TYR A 83 -8.48 4.45 -8.23
CA TYR A 83 -8.15 3.42 -7.25
C TYR A 83 -6.70 3.53 -6.84
N PHE A 84 -6.45 3.81 -5.57
CA PHE A 84 -5.12 3.75 -5.00
C PHE A 84 -4.83 2.34 -4.52
N THR A 85 -3.79 1.74 -5.09
CA THR A 85 -3.46 0.34 -4.86
C THR A 85 -2.20 0.19 -4.03
N PHE A 86 -2.27 -0.54 -2.93
CA PHE A 86 -1.10 -0.88 -2.12
C PHE A 86 -0.39 -2.11 -2.69
N PRO A 87 0.95 -2.22 -2.65
CA PRO A 87 1.70 -3.27 -3.35
C PRO A 87 1.65 -4.61 -2.59
N PHE A 88 0.46 -5.21 -2.49
CA PHE A 88 0.32 -6.61 -2.12
C PHE A 88 0.42 -7.50 -3.36
N VAL A 89 0.92 -8.73 -3.21
CA VAL A 89 0.84 -9.77 -4.23
C VAL A 89 0.02 -10.95 -3.68
N GLU A 90 -0.86 -11.52 -4.48
CA GLU A 90 -1.64 -12.69 -4.05
C GLU A 90 -0.78 -13.95 -3.97
N TYR A 91 -1.09 -14.80 -2.99
CA TYR A 91 -0.51 -16.15 -2.93
C TYR A 91 -0.97 -16.96 -4.16
N HIS A 92 0.00 -17.48 -4.96
CA HIS A 92 -0.14 -18.22 -6.22
C HIS A 92 -0.42 -17.44 -7.54
N GLU A 93 0.01 -16.18 -7.68
CA GLU A 93 0.10 -15.43 -8.97
C GLU A 93 -1.20 -15.26 -9.80
N LYS A 94 -2.35 -15.79 -9.37
CA LYS A 94 -3.62 -15.63 -10.09
C LYS A 94 -4.33 -14.36 -9.67
N ALA A 95 -3.93 -13.25 -10.29
CA ALA A 95 -4.58 -11.95 -10.18
C ALA A 95 -6.12 -12.03 -10.05
N SER A 96 -6.64 -11.95 -8.83
CA SER A 96 -7.96 -11.35 -8.64
C SER A 96 -7.77 -9.84 -8.73
N SER A 97 -8.63 -9.18 -9.48
CA SER A 97 -8.45 -7.79 -9.92
C SER A 97 -8.52 -6.75 -8.79
N ASP A 98 -8.79 -7.19 -7.55
CA ASP A 98 -9.34 -6.34 -6.48
C ASP A 98 -8.55 -6.40 -5.14
N THR A 99 -7.51 -7.23 -5.00
CA THR A 99 -6.80 -7.44 -3.71
C THR A 99 -5.75 -6.40 -3.33
N SER A 100 -5.57 -5.37 -4.14
CA SER A 100 -4.64 -4.27 -3.84
C SER A 100 -5.37 -2.96 -3.53
N LEU A 101 -6.71 -2.91 -3.60
CA LEU A 101 -7.48 -1.68 -3.43
C LEU A 101 -7.39 -1.17 -1.98
N TYR A 102 -6.76 -0.02 -1.79
CA TYR A 102 -6.55 0.57 -0.47
C TYR A 102 -7.44 1.80 -0.26
N TYR A 103 -7.52 2.70 -1.24
CA TYR A 103 -8.46 3.82 -1.27
C TYR A 103 -9.11 3.98 -2.65
N LEU A 104 -10.31 4.56 -2.67
CA LEU A 104 -10.95 5.08 -3.87
C LEU A 104 -11.09 6.58 -3.73
N ALA A 105 -10.56 7.34 -4.70
CA ALA A 105 -10.94 8.72 -4.93
C ALA A 105 -12.01 8.80 -6.00
N SER A 106 -13.17 9.34 -5.66
CA SER A 106 -14.28 9.54 -6.60
C SER A 106 -14.71 11.00 -6.67
N LYS A 107 -14.99 11.46 -7.88
CA LYS A 107 -15.59 12.78 -8.14
C LYS A 107 -16.56 12.67 -9.30
N LEU A 108 -17.82 12.98 -9.06
CA LEU A 108 -18.82 13.17 -10.10
C LEU A 108 -18.83 14.62 -10.56
N LYS A 109 -19.44 14.88 -11.72
CA LYS A 109 -19.53 16.22 -12.31
C LYS A 109 -20.08 17.27 -11.35
N GLU A 110 -21.04 16.89 -10.52
CA GLU A 110 -21.76 17.78 -9.61
C GLU A 110 -20.96 18.06 -8.32
N ASP A 111 -19.88 17.33 -8.06
CA ASP A 111 -19.11 17.42 -6.82
C ASP A 111 -18.10 18.57 -6.87
N SER A 112 -18.00 19.31 -5.76
CA SER A 112 -17.02 20.40 -5.62
C SER A 112 -15.59 19.86 -5.40
N ASP A 113 -15.42 18.72 -4.73
CA ASP A 113 -14.12 18.10 -4.41
C ASP A 113 -14.16 16.57 -4.58
N PHE A 114 -13.00 15.90 -4.53
CA PHE A 114 -12.91 14.44 -4.47
C PHE A 114 -13.32 13.90 -3.09
N ASP A 115 -14.16 12.87 -3.10
CA ASP A 115 -14.38 12.01 -1.93
C ASP A 115 -13.33 10.89 -1.89
N ILE A 116 -12.75 10.64 -0.71
CA ILE A 116 -11.73 9.61 -0.50
C ILE A 116 -12.28 8.56 0.48
N SER A 117 -12.55 7.37 -0.05
CA SER A 117 -13.12 6.27 0.73
C SER A 117 -12.11 5.13 0.93
N PRO A 118 -11.93 4.61 2.16
CA PRO A 118 -11.09 3.45 2.42
C PRO A 118 -11.70 2.17 1.82
N MET A 119 -10.88 1.37 1.16
CA MET A 119 -11.28 0.10 0.51
C MET A 119 -10.66 -1.14 1.19
N TYR A 120 -9.78 -0.93 2.18
CA TYR A 120 -9.01 -1.99 2.82
C TYR A 120 -9.83 -2.99 3.64
N SER A 121 -11.10 -2.70 3.95
CA SER A 121 -12.01 -3.66 4.59
C SER A 121 -12.26 -4.91 3.76
N ASN A 122 -11.98 -4.84 2.45
CA ASN A 122 -12.15 -5.94 1.51
C ASN A 122 -10.87 -6.81 1.39
N LEU A 123 -9.79 -6.48 2.11
CA LEU A 123 -8.54 -7.23 2.05
C LEU A 123 -8.60 -8.49 2.92
N GLU A 124 -8.53 -9.65 2.29
CA GLU A 124 -8.34 -10.93 2.98
C GLU A 124 -6.85 -11.13 3.31
N PHE A 125 -6.38 -10.52 4.41
CA PHE A 125 -4.97 -10.55 4.82
C PHE A 125 -4.37 -11.96 4.93
N THR A 126 -5.17 -12.99 5.18
CA THR A 126 -4.75 -14.41 5.22
C THR A 126 -4.25 -14.96 3.88
N LYS A 127 -4.56 -14.29 2.77
CA LYS A 127 -4.19 -14.72 1.41
C LYS A 127 -3.14 -13.80 0.77
N LEU A 128 -2.68 -12.79 1.50
CA LEU A 128 -1.73 -11.80 1.00
C LEU A 128 -0.29 -12.26 1.22
N THR A 129 0.50 -12.13 0.17
CA THR A 129 1.95 -12.04 0.25
C THR A 129 2.34 -10.58 0.15
N PHE A 130 3.13 -10.11 1.10
CA PHE A 130 3.55 -8.72 1.19
C PHE A 130 4.75 -8.51 0.27
N ASN A 131 4.83 -7.34 -0.37
CA ASN A 131 6.05 -6.97 -1.08
C ASN A 131 7.18 -6.75 -0.06
N GLU A 132 8.44 -6.95 -0.46
CA GLU A 132 9.57 -6.77 0.46
C GLU A 132 9.69 -5.33 0.94
N ASN A 133 9.36 -4.34 0.09
CA ASN A 133 9.45 -2.92 0.44
C ASN A 133 8.50 -2.49 1.56
N VAL A 134 7.46 -3.27 1.88
CA VAL A 134 6.54 -2.99 2.99
C VAL A 134 6.96 -3.63 4.31
N ILE A 135 7.97 -4.51 4.30
CA ILE A 135 8.50 -5.11 5.52
C ILE A 135 9.31 -4.07 6.30
N GLY A 136 9.07 -3.97 7.61
CA GLY A 136 9.65 -2.97 8.51
C GLY A 136 8.84 -1.66 8.58
N HIS A 137 7.75 -1.55 7.81
CA HIS A 137 6.86 -0.39 7.78
C HIS A 137 5.47 -0.78 8.31
N LEU A 138 4.75 0.19 8.89
CA LEU A 138 3.36 0.02 9.38
C LEU A 138 3.15 -1.22 10.25
N GLY A 139 4.10 -1.51 11.13
CA GLY A 139 4.03 -2.68 12.02
C GLY A 139 4.14 -4.03 11.31
N ILE A 140 4.56 -4.11 10.05
CA ILE A 140 4.73 -5.38 9.32
C ILE A 140 6.15 -5.90 9.52
N ASN A 141 6.30 -7.10 10.08
CA ASN A 141 7.61 -7.68 10.40
C ASN A 141 7.72 -9.17 10.02
N LYS A 142 8.92 -9.60 9.63
CA LYS A 142 9.23 -11.02 9.42
C LYS A 142 9.38 -11.72 10.76
N LEU A 143 8.76 -12.89 10.94
CA LEU A 143 8.86 -13.69 12.15
C LEU A 143 10.32 -13.96 12.53
N SER A 144 11.15 -14.32 11.55
CA SER A 144 12.59 -14.62 11.73
C SER A 144 13.40 -13.45 12.28
N THR A 145 12.89 -12.22 12.17
CA THR A 145 13.59 -10.99 12.62
C THR A 145 13.15 -10.53 14.01
N ILE A 146 12.09 -11.11 14.56
CA ILE A 146 11.57 -10.72 15.87
C ILE A 146 12.50 -11.25 16.96
N ALA A 147 13.26 -10.36 17.58
CA ALA A 147 14.01 -10.66 18.79
C ALA A 147 13.05 -11.00 19.94
N PRO A 148 13.47 -11.87 20.89
CA PRO A 148 12.63 -12.22 22.04
C PRO A 148 12.05 -11.02 22.78
N ILE A 149 10.74 -11.08 23.04
CA ILE A 149 9.99 -10.06 23.78
C ILE A 149 9.71 -10.59 25.18
N VAL A 150 10.30 -9.94 26.18
CA VAL A 150 10.15 -10.30 27.60
C VAL A 150 9.17 -9.35 28.27
N VAL A 151 8.24 -9.88 29.06
CA VAL A 151 7.32 -9.07 29.88
C VAL A 151 8.13 -8.18 30.84
N GLY A 152 7.72 -6.92 30.97
CA GLY A 152 8.43 -5.86 31.70
C GLY A 152 9.40 -5.05 30.83
N THR A 153 9.64 -5.45 29.58
CA THR A 153 10.47 -4.64 28.67
C THR A 153 9.78 -3.30 28.38
N PRO A 154 10.49 -2.16 28.41
CA PRO A 154 9.93 -0.87 28.00
C PRO A 154 9.40 -0.92 26.57
N ILE A 155 8.21 -0.37 26.32
CA ILE A 155 7.59 -0.47 25.00
C ILE A 155 8.42 0.25 23.92
N ASN A 156 9.07 1.36 24.29
CA ASN A 156 9.95 2.11 23.39
C ASN A 156 11.13 1.27 22.88
N ASP A 157 11.65 0.35 23.70
CA ASP A 157 12.74 -0.54 23.29
C ASP A 157 12.24 -1.55 22.24
N ILE A 158 10.98 -1.98 22.34
CA ILE A 158 10.35 -2.86 21.35
C ILE A 158 10.08 -2.11 20.05
N ILE A 159 9.50 -0.90 20.13
CA ILE A 159 9.22 -0.04 18.95
C ILE A 159 10.51 0.29 18.20
N SER A 160 11.62 0.54 18.91
CA SER A 160 12.91 0.81 18.27
C SER A 160 13.44 -0.35 17.41
N LYS A 161 12.99 -1.58 17.68
CA LYS A 161 13.41 -2.81 16.98
C LYS A 161 12.41 -3.25 15.91
N LEU A 162 11.11 -3.13 16.19
CA LEU A 162 10.03 -3.61 15.31
C LEU A 162 9.40 -2.50 14.46
N GLY A 163 9.83 -1.26 14.66
CA GLY A 163 9.25 -0.08 14.03
C GLY A 163 7.94 0.36 14.71
N THR A 164 7.33 1.39 14.13
CA THR A 164 6.04 1.91 14.60
C THR A 164 4.95 0.84 14.42
N PRO A 165 4.17 0.50 15.46
CA PRO A 165 3.09 -0.46 15.35
C PRO A 165 1.96 0.05 14.44
N THR A 166 1.14 -0.86 13.96
CA THR A 166 -0.14 -0.49 13.34
C THR A 166 -1.01 0.18 14.40
N LYS A 167 -1.65 1.31 14.04
CA LYS A 167 -2.60 1.98 14.94
C LYS A 167 -3.72 1.01 15.34
N MET A 168 -3.90 0.78 16.63
CA MET A 168 -5.15 0.24 17.16
C MET A 168 -6.18 1.36 17.23
N ASP A 169 -7.47 1.02 17.13
CA ASP A 169 -8.56 1.99 17.21
C ASP A 169 -8.42 2.90 18.44
N ASP A 170 -8.85 4.16 18.29
CA ASP A 170 -8.90 5.16 19.35
C ASP A 170 -9.90 4.71 20.44
N GLY A 171 -9.41 3.96 21.44
CA GLY A 171 -10.21 3.37 22.49
C GLY A 171 -9.42 2.98 23.74
N GLU A 172 -10.00 2.14 24.60
CA GLU A 172 -9.42 1.69 25.88
C GLU A 172 -8.07 0.95 25.71
N HIS A 173 -7.75 0.53 24.49
CA HIS A 173 -6.55 -0.22 24.14
C HIS A 173 -5.58 0.56 23.24
N LYS A 174 -5.71 1.88 23.15
CA LYS A 174 -4.87 2.75 22.30
C LYS A 174 -3.36 2.63 22.55
N ASP A 175 -2.96 2.27 23.77
CA ASP A 175 -1.54 2.14 24.15
C ASP A 175 -0.98 0.74 23.80
N ASN A 176 -1.85 -0.21 23.44
CA ASN A 176 -1.42 -1.54 22.99
C ASN A 176 -0.87 -1.47 21.56
N CYS A 177 0.10 -2.32 21.27
CA CYS A 177 0.77 -2.33 19.96
C CYS A 177 0.35 -3.55 19.15
N MET A 178 0.03 -3.32 17.87
CA MET A 178 -0.32 -4.37 16.91
C MET A 178 0.75 -4.45 15.82
N TYR A 179 1.23 -5.66 15.54
CA TYR A 179 2.15 -5.92 14.44
C TYR A 179 1.62 -7.05 13.57
N TYR A 180 1.65 -6.86 12.25
CA TYR A 180 1.40 -7.92 11.28
C TYR A 180 2.68 -8.74 11.12
N ILE A 181 2.58 -10.05 11.31
CA ILE A 181 3.71 -10.97 11.23
C ILE A 181 3.60 -11.77 9.95
N VAL A 182 4.66 -11.70 9.15
CA VAL A 182 4.84 -12.50 7.94
C VAL A 182 5.94 -13.53 8.12
N ASN A 183 5.95 -14.59 7.32
CA ASN A 183 7.09 -15.49 7.23
C ASN A 183 8.19 -14.96 6.29
N ASP A 184 9.24 -15.76 6.08
CA ASP A 184 10.37 -15.39 5.21
C ASP A 184 9.97 -15.26 3.74
N ASN A 185 8.90 -15.95 3.33
CA ASN A 185 8.27 -15.81 2.01
C ASN A 185 7.31 -14.61 1.93
N ARG A 186 7.24 -13.78 2.99
CA ARG A 186 6.41 -12.58 3.14
C ARG A 186 4.90 -12.85 3.19
N GLN A 187 4.51 -14.09 3.47
CA GLN A 187 3.11 -14.45 3.63
C GLN A 187 2.66 -14.10 5.05
N MET A 188 1.49 -13.50 5.18
CA MET A 188 0.89 -13.24 6.50
C MET A 188 0.66 -14.55 7.25
N ILE A 189 1.20 -14.64 8.47
CA ILE A 189 1.01 -15.81 9.35
C ILE A 189 0.27 -15.49 10.63
N GLY A 190 0.20 -14.21 11.04
CA GLY A 190 -0.54 -13.83 12.23
C GLY A 190 -0.28 -12.42 12.70
N ILE A 191 -0.96 -12.04 13.77
CA ILE A 191 -0.92 -10.72 14.39
C ILE A 191 -0.32 -10.87 15.78
N LEU A 192 0.71 -10.08 16.05
CA LEU A 192 1.33 -9.93 17.36
C LEU A 192 0.70 -8.75 18.08
N TYR A 193 0.13 -9.02 19.26
CA TYR A 193 -0.42 -8.05 20.19
C TYR A 193 0.53 -7.90 21.37
N LEU A 194 0.95 -6.66 21.65
CA LEU A 194 1.65 -6.31 22.89
C LEU A 194 0.73 -5.47 23.75
N TYR A 195 0.42 -5.99 24.93
CA TYR A 195 -0.34 -5.25 25.92
C TYR A 195 0.62 -4.36 26.70
N VAL A 196 0.26 -3.10 26.90
CA VAL A 196 1.13 -2.10 27.53
C VAL A 196 0.51 -1.62 28.82
N LYS A 197 1.30 -1.60 29.89
CA LYS A 197 0.94 -1.03 31.18
C LYS A 197 2.14 -0.32 31.76
N ASP A 198 1.95 0.91 32.25
CA ASP A 198 3.02 1.71 32.86
C ASP A 198 4.26 1.85 31.93
N ASN A 199 4.01 2.01 30.63
CA ASN A 199 5.02 2.11 29.56
C ASN A 199 5.90 0.85 29.36
N GLN A 200 5.45 -0.30 29.85
CA GLN A 200 6.11 -1.59 29.72
C GLN A 200 5.18 -2.64 29.12
N VAL A 201 5.76 -3.64 28.46
CA VAL A 201 5.01 -4.82 28.00
C VAL A 201 4.48 -5.57 29.21
N SER A 202 3.15 -5.66 29.33
CA SER A 202 2.47 -6.40 30.40
C SER A 202 2.09 -7.81 29.98
N ASP A 203 1.79 -8.03 28.70
CA ASP A 203 1.53 -9.34 28.12
C ASP A 203 1.83 -9.35 26.61
N VAL A 204 2.04 -10.56 26.08
CA VAL A 204 2.33 -10.82 24.67
C VAL A 204 1.34 -11.87 24.16
N SER A 205 0.62 -11.55 23.09
CA SER A 205 -0.29 -12.49 22.45
C SER A 205 -0.02 -12.60 20.96
N PHE A 206 -0.13 -13.83 20.44
CA PHE A 206 -0.03 -14.10 19.02
C PHE A 206 -1.31 -14.77 18.57
N TYR A 207 -1.97 -14.15 17.60
CA TYR A 207 -3.19 -14.63 16.97
C TYR A 207 -2.90 -14.94 15.51
N SER A 208 -3.54 -15.96 14.95
CA SER A 208 -3.53 -16.17 13.50
C SER A 208 -4.95 -16.27 12.96
N PRO A 209 -5.28 -15.53 11.89
CA PRO A 209 -6.53 -15.72 11.17
C PRO A 209 -6.54 -16.98 10.27
N ILE A 210 -5.43 -17.71 10.18
CA ILE A 210 -5.34 -18.97 9.41
C ILE A 210 -5.95 -20.10 10.23
N ILE A 211 -7.15 -20.53 9.85
CA ILE A 211 -7.96 -21.51 10.60
C ILE A 211 -7.32 -22.90 10.70
N GLN A 212 -6.39 -23.22 9.81
CA GLN A 212 -5.71 -24.51 9.79
C GLN A 212 -4.61 -24.62 10.86
N TYR A 213 -4.16 -23.51 11.46
CA TYR A 213 -3.22 -23.57 12.56
C TYR A 213 -3.85 -24.23 13.79
N SER A 214 -3.22 -25.30 14.25
CA SER A 214 -3.54 -25.92 15.52
C SER A 214 -3.11 -25.01 16.68
N LYS A 215 -3.78 -25.16 17.82
CA LYS A 215 -3.39 -24.49 19.07
C LYS A 215 -1.92 -24.75 19.43
N SER A 216 -1.41 -25.94 19.10
CA SER A 216 -0.02 -26.32 19.40
C SER A 216 0.98 -25.52 18.57
N GLU A 217 0.67 -25.19 17.32
CA GLU A 217 1.54 -24.38 16.43
C GLU A 217 1.49 -22.91 16.80
N LEU A 218 0.31 -22.38 17.12
CA LEU A 218 0.18 -21.01 17.65
C LEU A 218 1.00 -20.82 18.94
N THR A 219 0.93 -21.80 19.83
CA THR A 219 1.72 -21.81 21.07
C THR A 219 3.22 -21.90 20.78
N ASP A 220 3.60 -22.63 19.73
CA ASP A 220 4.99 -22.79 19.30
C ASP A 220 5.60 -21.46 18.81
N ILE A 221 4.85 -20.76 17.95
CA ILE A 221 5.23 -19.43 17.45
C ILE A 221 5.32 -18.43 18.61
N LYS A 222 4.31 -18.39 19.49
CA LYS A 222 4.35 -17.54 20.70
C LYS A 222 5.57 -17.84 21.57
N SER A 223 5.94 -19.12 21.73
CA SER A 223 7.11 -19.52 22.53
C SER A 223 8.42 -19.03 21.93
N TYR A 224 8.53 -18.99 20.59
CA TYR A 224 9.66 -18.36 19.90
C TYR A 224 9.69 -16.85 20.11
N ILE A 225 8.57 -16.15 19.90
CA ILE A 225 8.46 -14.69 20.10
C ILE A 225 8.86 -14.30 21.53
N MET A 226 8.56 -15.13 22.52
CA MET A 226 8.93 -14.91 23.93
C MET A 226 10.35 -15.40 24.30
N GLY A 227 11.10 -15.99 23.36
CA GLY A 227 12.48 -16.44 23.58
C GLY A 227 12.65 -17.82 24.24
N SER A 228 11.57 -18.53 24.52
CA SER A 228 11.62 -19.88 25.10
C SER A 228 11.96 -20.95 24.06
N LYS A 229 11.94 -20.61 22.78
CA LYS A 229 12.22 -21.52 21.67
C LYS A 229 13.06 -20.82 20.59
N LYS A 230 13.90 -21.58 19.90
CA LYS A 230 14.66 -21.10 18.73
C LYS A 230 13.84 -21.18 17.46
N TYR A 231 14.08 -20.27 16.53
CA TYR A 231 13.38 -20.20 15.24
C TYR A 231 13.46 -21.52 14.48
N GLU A 232 14.64 -22.14 14.43
CA GLU A 232 14.89 -23.36 13.67
C GLU A 232 14.04 -24.55 14.16
N SER A 233 13.62 -24.49 15.42
CA SER A 233 12.83 -25.54 16.07
C SER A 233 11.32 -25.37 15.88
N LEU A 234 10.86 -24.29 15.23
CA LEU A 234 9.44 -24.07 14.98
C LEU A 234 8.85 -25.18 14.12
N LYS A 235 7.65 -25.64 14.50
CA LYS A 235 6.90 -26.68 13.78
C LYS A 235 6.42 -26.23 12.40
N ILE A 236 6.03 -24.97 12.29
CA ILE A 236 5.61 -24.33 11.05
C ILE A 236 6.38 -23.04 10.88
N LYS A 237 6.91 -22.84 9.68
CA LYS A 237 7.58 -21.61 9.27
C LYS A 237 6.92 -21.02 8.03
N GLU A 238 6.30 -21.85 7.20
CA GLU A 238 5.68 -21.46 5.94
C GLU A 238 4.22 -21.90 5.85
N LEU A 239 3.41 -21.24 5.01
CA LEU A 239 2.02 -21.70 4.79
C LEU A 239 1.97 -23.02 4.02
N THR A 240 2.97 -23.30 3.19
CA THR A 240 3.16 -24.58 2.49
C THR A 240 3.24 -25.76 3.46
N ASP A 241 3.74 -25.57 4.68
CA ASP A 241 3.78 -26.60 5.73
C ASP A 241 2.37 -27.04 6.19
N ILE A 242 1.34 -26.23 5.91
CA ILE A 242 -0.06 -26.45 6.33
C ILE A 242 -0.87 -27.16 5.25
N TYR A 243 -0.58 -26.85 3.97
CA TYR A 243 -1.39 -27.29 2.83
C TYR A 243 -0.85 -28.55 2.14
N ASN A 244 0.26 -29.11 2.66
CA ASN A 244 0.85 -30.39 2.25
C ASN A 244 0.52 -31.50 3.24
#